data_AF-A0A535Q0J3-F1
#
_entry.id   AF-A0A535Q0J3-F1
#
_cell.length_a   1.000
_cell.length_b   1.000
_cell.length_c   1.000
_cell.angle_alpha   90.00
_cell.angle_beta   90.00
_cell.angle_gamma   90.00
#
_symmetry.space_group_name_H-M   'P 1'
#
loop_
_entity.id
_entity.type
_entity.pdbx_description
1 polymer ?
#
loop_
_entity_poly.entity_id
_entity_poly.type
_entity_poly.pdbx_seq_one_letter_code
_entity_poly.pdbx_strand_id
1 'polypeptide(L)'
;MNVWLFLSLMGGLLIALVLALFWHPQRSRSKASTSADRGRTDAVFRDDDRYWYAGFFYNNPDDPAVFVPKRFGLGWTMNFGHPQAKLVLIGMLVLVLLPPLVVVILGVLFPGSIHPSGCHSFGCSP
;
A
#
# COMPACT_ATOMS: atom_id res chain seq x y z
N MET A 1 27.47 0.14 -5.47
CA MET A 1 26.17 -0.38 -5.93
C MET A 1 25.55 0.70 -6.80
N ASN A 2 25.28 0.46 -8.09
CA ASN A 2 24.62 1.48 -8.92
C ASN A 2 23.29 1.87 -8.27
N VAL A 3 23.06 3.18 -8.06
CA VAL A 3 21.79 3.72 -7.53
C VAL A 3 20.60 3.14 -8.29
N TRP A 4 20.73 2.98 -9.61
CA TRP A 4 19.74 2.34 -10.48
C TRP A 4 19.43 0.88 -10.11
N LEU A 5 20.43 0.11 -9.69
CA LEU A 5 20.24 -1.28 -9.26
C LEU A 5 19.50 -1.34 -7.92
N PHE A 6 19.81 -0.41 -7.01
CA PHE A 6 19.12 -0.28 -5.73
C PHE A 6 17.65 0.11 -5.91
N LEU A 7 17.35 1.10 -6.76
CA LEU A 7 15.99 1.53 -7.07
C LEU A 7 15.17 0.41 -7.73
N SER A 8 15.76 -0.34 -8.66
CA SER A 8 15.10 -1.47 -9.31
C SER A 8 14.79 -2.62 -8.34
N LEU A 9 15.70 -2.95 -7.43
CA LEU A 9 15.47 -3.98 -6.40
C LEU A 9 14.39 -3.55 -5.41
N MET A 10 14.39 -2.29 -4.98
CA MET A 10 13.32 -1.74 -4.13
C MET A 10 11.96 -1.73 -4.83
N GLY A 11 11.91 -1.33 -6.11
CA GLY A 11 10.70 -1.36 -6.92
C GLY A 11 10.15 -2.77 -7.12
N GLY A 12 11.04 -3.76 -7.36
CA GLY A 12 10.67 -5.16 -7.47
C GLY A 12 10.11 -5.74 -6.15
N LEU A 13 10.77 -5.44 -5.02
CA LEU A 13 10.30 -5.83 -3.69
C LEU A 13 8.91 -5.22 -3.37
N LEU A 14 8.71 -3.96 -3.77
CA LEU A 14 7.44 -3.23 -3.68
C LEU A 14 6.31 -3.99 -4.36
N ILE A 15 6.52 -4.30 -5.64
CA ILE A 15 5.53 -4.98 -6.47
C ILE A 15 5.22 -6.37 -5.90
N ALA A 16 6.25 -7.11 -5.48
CA ALA A 16 6.08 -8.43 -4.87
C ALA A 16 5.29 -8.37 -3.55
N LEU A 17 5.57 -7.40 -2.68
CA LEU A 17 4.85 -7.21 -1.42
C LEU A 17 3.38 -6.85 -1.67
N VAL A 18 3.12 -5.92 -2.59
CA VAL A 18 1.75 -5.55 -2.98
C VAL A 18 1.01 -6.77 -3.53
N LEU A 19 1.61 -7.50 -4.48
CA LEU A 19 1.00 -8.70 -5.03
C LEU A 19 0.71 -9.73 -3.93
N ALA A 20 1.65 -10.00 -3.02
CA ALA A 20 1.45 -10.95 -1.93
C ALA A 20 0.31 -10.55 -0.99
N LEU A 21 0.22 -9.26 -0.62
CA LEU A 21 -0.85 -8.75 0.25
C LEU A 21 -2.21 -8.76 -0.43
N PHE A 22 -2.26 -8.50 -1.73
CA PHE A 22 -3.50 -8.55 -2.52
C PHE A 22 -3.92 -9.97 -2.90
N TRP A 23 -2.98 -10.93 -2.98
CA TRP A 23 -3.29 -12.34 -3.26
C TRP A 23 -3.93 -13.05 -2.06
N HIS A 24 -3.61 -12.62 -0.82
CA HIS A 24 -3.79 -13.48 0.35
C HIS A 24 -5.20 -13.50 1.00
N PRO A 25 -6.16 -12.61 0.73
CA PRO A 25 -7.53 -12.86 1.19
C PRO A 25 -8.58 -12.56 0.11
N GLN A 26 -8.46 -13.15 -1.08
CA GLN A 26 -9.58 -13.25 -2.04
C GLN A 26 -10.21 -14.65 -2.06
N ARG A 27 -10.14 -15.40 -0.96
CA ARG A 27 -10.98 -16.60 -0.80
C ARG A 27 -12.42 -16.18 -0.49
N SER A 28 -13.05 -15.53 -1.46
CA SER A 28 -14.46 -15.24 -1.52
C SER A 28 -15.21 -16.55 -1.37
N ARG A 29 -15.86 -16.76 -0.22
CA ARG A 29 -16.92 -17.76 -0.07
C ARG A 29 -18.12 -17.26 -0.87
N SER A 30 -18.12 -17.50 -2.18
CA SER A 30 -19.31 -17.33 -3.00
C SER A 30 -20.30 -18.44 -2.62
N LYS A 31 -21.14 -18.20 -1.61
CA LYS A 31 -22.35 -19.00 -1.39
C LYS A 31 -23.49 -18.37 -2.19
N ALA A 32 -24.20 -19.19 -2.96
CA ALA A 32 -25.34 -18.76 -3.76
C ALA A 32 -26.44 -18.16 -2.86
N SER A 33 -26.84 -16.91 -3.13
CA SER A 33 -27.77 -16.15 -2.28
C SER A 33 -29.22 -16.58 -2.47
N THR A 34 -29.90 -16.97 -1.39
CA THR A 34 -31.37 -17.15 -1.34
C THR A 34 -32.07 -15.86 -0.88
N SER A 35 -33.39 -15.78 -0.96
CA SER A 35 -34.17 -14.59 -0.54
C SER A 35 -34.00 -14.24 0.95
N ALA A 36 -33.83 -15.27 1.80
CA ALA A 36 -33.51 -15.08 3.22
C ALA A 36 -32.08 -14.53 3.42
N ASP A 37 -31.16 -14.88 2.52
CA ASP A 37 -29.78 -14.37 2.52
C ASP A 37 -29.76 -12.88 2.17
N ARG A 38 -30.58 -12.42 1.22
CA ARG A 38 -30.71 -10.98 0.87
C ARG A 38 -31.14 -10.13 2.07
N GLY A 39 -32.19 -10.53 2.80
CA GLY A 39 -32.64 -9.80 3.98
C GLY A 39 -31.57 -9.75 5.09
N ARG A 40 -30.77 -10.82 5.22
CA ARG A 40 -29.61 -10.84 6.12
C ARG A 40 -28.47 -9.95 5.62
N THR A 41 -28.19 -9.94 4.32
CA THR A 41 -27.12 -9.11 3.75
C THR A 41 -27.44 -7.64 3.93
N ASP A 42 -28.69 -7.23 3.65
CA ASP A 42 -29.14 -5.84 3.87
C ASP A 42 -29.01 -5.42 5.34
N ALA A 43 -29.39 -6.30 6.28
CA ALA A 43 -29.22 -6.03 7.70
C ALA A 43 -27.74 -5.91 8.11
N VAL A 44 -26.86 -6.75 7.56
CA VAL A 44 -25.40 -6.69 7.78
C VAL A 44 -24.82 -5.40 7.20
N PHE A 45 -25.16 -5.04 5.95
CA PHE A 45 -24.69 -3.81 5.32
C PHE A 45 -25.13 -2.57 6.11
N ARG A 46 -26.36 -2.57 6.62
CA ARG A 46 -26.90 -1.45 7.38
C ARG A 46 -26.28 -1.30 8.78
N ASP A 47 -25.86 -2.40 9.40
CA ASP A 47 -25.08 -2.35 10.65
C ASP A 47 -23.64 -1.88 10.37
N ASP A 48 -23.05 -2.33 9.26
CA ASP A 48 -21.71 -1.90 8.84
C ASP A 48 -21.62 -0.41 8.48
N ASP A 49 -22.72 0.21 8.03
CA ASP A 49 -22.80 1.64 7.68
C ASP A 49 -22.28 2.57 8.80
N ARG A 50 -22.39 2.16 10.07
CA ARG A 50 -21.87 2.93 11.22
C ARG A 50 -20.34 3.06 11.23
N TYR A 51 -19.65 2.13 10.58
CA TYR A 51 -18.19 2.07 10.48
C TYR A 51 -17.66 2.74 9.21
N TRP A 52 -18.54 3.22 8.32
CA TRP A 52 -18.17 3.94 7.11
C TRP A 52 -18.09 5.45 7.36
N TYR A 53 -16.88 5.99 7.30
CA TYR A 53 -16.59 7.40 7.43
C TYR A 53 -16.59 8.06 6.04
N ALA A 54 -17.40 9.11 5.90
CA ALA A 54 -17.63 9.83 4.65
C ALA A 54 -18.06 8.95 3.45
N GLY A 55 -18.52 7.71 3.70
CA GLY A 55 -18.86 6.74 2.65
C GLY A 55 -17.66 6.12 1.93
N PHE A 56 -16.42 6.43 2.33
CA PHE A 56 -15.21 5.96 1.64
C PHE A 56 -14.27 5.15 2.53
N PHE A 57 -14.15 5.50 3.81
CA PHE A 57 -13.20 4.87 4.72
C PHE A 57 -13.93 3.94 5.69
N TYR A 58 -13.56 2.66 5.72
CA TYR A 58 -14.13 1.68 6.64
C TYR A 58 -13.22 1.53 7.87
N ASN A 59 -13.78 1.61 9.07
CA ASN A 59 -13.03 1.48 10.31
C ASN A 59 -13.85 0.72 11.35
N ASN A 60 -13.65 -0.60 11.39
CA ASN A 60 -14.25 -1.50 12.37
C ASN A 60 -13.14 -2.32 13.05
N PRO A 61 -12.79 -2.04 14.32
CA PRO A 61 -11.77 -2.81 15.04
C PRO A 61 -12.19 -4.25 15.33
N ASP A 62 -13.48 -4.56 15.29
CA ASP A 62 -14.03 -5.90 15.55
C ASP A 62 -14.06 -6.79 14.30
N ASP A 63 -13.92 -6.21 13.10
CA ASP A 63 -13.84 -6.95 11.84
C ASP A 63 -12.40 -7.39 11.54
N PRO A 64 -12.11 -8.71 11.48
CA PRO A 64 -10.77 -9.22 11.16
C PRO A 64 -10.36 -9.01 9.69
N ALA A 65 -11.26 -8.54 8.81
CA ALA A 65 -10.92 -8.26 7.42
C ALA A 65 -9.97 -7.07 7.32
N VAL A 66 -8.81 -7.28 6.70
CA VAL A 66 -7.85 -6.21 6.37
C VAL A 66 -8.34 -5.39 5.19
N PHE A 67 -8.96 -6.06 4.21
CA PHE A 67 -9.54 -5.44 3.01
C PHE A 67 -11.04 -5.76 2.94
N VAL A 68 -11.83 -4.72 2.75
CA VAL A 68 -13.30 -4.77 2.69
C VAL A 68 -13.73 -4.23 1.33
N PRO A 69 -14.72 -4.83 0.65
CA PRO A 69 -15.22 -4.27 -0.60
C PRO A 69 -15.76 -2.85 -0.39
N LYS A 70 -15.59 -1.98 -1.38
CA LYS A 70 -16.13 -0.61 -1.31
C LYS A 70 -17.66 -0.65 -1.29
N ARG A 71 -18.27 0.23 -0.49
CA ARG A 71 -19.73 0.42 -0.45
C ARG A 71 -20.29 0.86 -1.81
N PHE A 72 -19.53 1.68 -2.53
CA PHE A 72 -19.90 2.19 -3.84
C PHE A 72 -18.80 1.90 -4.87
N GLY A 73 -19.21 1.40 -6.03
CA GLY A 73 -18.32 1.12 -7.16
C GLY A 73 -17.59 -0.22 -7.05
N LEU A 74 -16.47 -0.32 -7.79
CA LEU A 74 -15.65 -1.53 -7.84
C LEU A 74 -14.38 -1.36 -7.00
N GLY A 75 -14.00 -2.44 -6.32
CA GLY A 75 -12.72 -2.56 -5.62
C GLY A 75 -12.83 -2.72 -4.11
N TRP A 76 -11.69 -2.58 -3.44
CA TRP A 76 -11.52 -2.83 -2.02
C TRP A 76 -10.98 -1.56 -1.33
N THR A 77 -11.32 -1.40 -0.06
CA THR A 77 -10.72 -0.44 0.87
C THR A 77 -10.02 -1.20 2.00
N MET A 78 -9.08 -0.56 2.69
CA MET A 78 -8.55 -1.09 3.94
C MET A 78 -9.51 -0.82 5.10
N ASN A 79 -9.55 -1.75 6.05
CA ASN A 79 -10.17 -1.53 7.35
C ASN A 79 -9.19 -0.79 8.27
N PHE A 80 -9.38 0.52 8.45
CA PHE A 80 -8.49 1.35 9.27
C PHE A 80 -8.58 1.05 10.78
N GLY A 81 -9.55 0.23 11.21
CA GLY A 81 -9.64 -0.28 12.58
C GLY A 81 -8.65 -1.41 12.85
N HIS A 82 -8.21 -2.10 11.80
CA HIS A 82 -7.40 -3.31 11.91
C HIS A 82 -5.89 -2.98 12.05
N PRO A 83 -5.18 -3.52 13.06
CA PRO A 83 -3.74 -3.26 13.24
C PRO A 83 -2.88 -3.64 12.03
N GLN A 84 -3.21 -4.76 11.36
CA GLN A 84 -2.47 -5.17 10.17
C GLN A 84 -2.69 -4.21 8.98
N ALA A 85 -3.89 -3.63 8.84
CA ALA A 85 -4.14 -2.64 7.78
C ALA A 85 -3.31 -1.37 8.01
N LYS A 86 -3.17 -0.93 9.26
CA LYS A 86 -2.28 0.17 9.64
C LYS A 86 -0.82 -0.15 9.32
N LEU A 87 -0.36 -1.36 9.65
CA LEU A 87 1.01 -1.79 9.35
C LEU A 87 1.29 -1.81 7.84
N VAL A 88 0.34 -2.31 7.04
CA VAL A 88 0.42 -2.29 5.57
C VAL A 88 0.50 -0.86 5.04
N LEU A 89 -0.37 0.03 5.54
CA LEU A 89 -0.36 1.44 5.15
C LEU A 89 0.95 2.14 5.47
N ILE A 90 1.46 1.96 6.70
CA ILE A 90 2.75 2.53 7.15
C ILE A 90 3.89 1.96 6.30
N GLY A 91 3.91 0.64 6.09
CA GLY A 91 4.90 -0.01 5.24
C GLY A 91 4.92 0.57 3.83
N MET A 92 3.74 0.77 3.23
CA MET A 92 3.62 1.38 1.90
C MET A 92 4.12 2.83 1.88
N LEU A 93 3.78 3.63 2.90
CA LEU A 93 4.24 5.01 3.02
C LEU A 93 5.77 5.10 3.16
N VAL A 94 6.35 4.32 4.08
CA VAL A 94 7.81 4.28 4.27
C VAL A 94 8.50 3.88 2.97
N LEU A 95 7.97 2.86 2.32
CA LEU A 95 8.58 2.30 1.13
C LEU A 95 8.56 3.26 -0.07
N VAL A 96 7.55 4.12 -0.18
CA VAL A 96 7.44 5.15 -1.22
C VAL A 96 8.22 6.43 -0.85
N LEU A 97 8.18 6.85 0.40
CA LEU A 97 8.70 8.15 0.83
C LEU A 97 10.16 8.13 1.30
N LEU A 98 10.61 7.02 1.90
CA LEU A 98 11.96 6.92 2.46
C LEU A 98 13.07 6.97 1.40
N PRO A 99 12.98 6.26 0.25
CA PRO A 99 14.04 6.32 -0.76
C PRO A 99 14.31 7.72 -1.34
N PRO A 100 13.30 8.49 -1.81
CA PRO A 100 13.56 9.83 -2.31
C PRO A 100 14.06 10.75 -1.20
N LEU A 101 13.55 10.62 0.03
CA LEU A 101 14.02 11.38 1.18
C LEU A 101 15.51 11.11 1.45
N VAL A 102 15.93 9.84 1.43
CA VAL A 102 17.34 9.45 1.60
C VAL A 102 18.21 10.02 0.48
N VAL A 103 17.77 9.97 -0.78
CA VAL A 103 18.50 10.55 -1.91
C VAL A 103 18.69 12.05 -1.73
N VAL A 104 17.64 12.78 -1.34
CA VAL A 104 17.70 14.22 -1.08
C VAL A 104 18.66 14.52 0.07
N ILE A 105 18.53 13.80 1.19
CA ILE A 105 19.40 13.98 2.36
C ILE A 105 20.87 13.72 2.00
N LEU A 106 21.16 12.63 1.27
CA LEU A 106 22.53 12.33 0.84
C LEU A 106 23.09 13.39 -0.12
N GLY A 107 22.26 13.94 -1.02
CA GLY A 107 22.69 15.03 -1.90
C GLY A 107 22.97 16.34 -1.17
N VAL A 108 22.24 16.62 -0.09
CA VAL A 108 22.48 17.79 0.76
C VAL A 108 23.70 17.60 1.67
N LEU A 109 23.85 16.43 2.29
CA LEU A 109 24.94 16.16 3.23
C LEU A 109 26.28 15.85 2.54
N PHE A 110 26.24 15.29 1.33
CA PHE A 110 27.42 14.85 0.57
C PHE A 110 27.37 15.34 -0.89
N PRO A 111 27.43 16.66 -1.13
CA PRO A 111 27.28 17.23 -2.48
C PRO A 111 28.33 16.72 -3.48
N GLY A 112 29.51 16.29 -3.02
CA GLY A 112 30.58 15.72 -3.85
C GLY A 112 30.43 14.24 -4.20
N SER A 113 29.50 13.50 -3.59
CA SER A 113 29.34 12.05 -3.82
C SER A 113 28.43 11.70 -5.02
N ILE A 114 27.68 12.69 -5.53
CA ILE A 114 26.77 12.54 -6.68
C ILE A 114 27.43 13.02 -7.98
N HIS A 115 28.51 13.79 -7.89
CA HIS A 115 29.34 14.12 -9.04
C HIS A 115 30.32 12.95 -9.27
N PRO A 116 30.43 12.41 -10.50
CA PRO A 116 31.52 11.50 -10.81
C PRO A 116 32.83 12.31 -10.78
N SER A 117 33.52 12.30 -9.64
CA SER A 117 34.90 12.79 -9.57
C SER A 117 35.76 11.79 -10.32
N GLY A 118 36.26 12.19 -11.49
CA GLY A 118 37.04 11.34 -12.37
C GLY A 118 37.19 11.92 -13.77
N CYS A 119 38.23 11.50 -14.47
CA CYS A 119 38.43 11.84 -15.87
C CYS A 119 37.60 10.92 -16.77
N HIS A 120 36.74 11.51 -17.59
CA HIS A 120 36.04 10.84 -18.67
C HIS A 120 36.71 11.21 -20.02
N SER A 121 36.38 10.51 -21.10
CA SER A 121 36.98 10.74 -22.43
C SER A 121 36.81 12.18 -22.97
N PHE A 122 35.93 12.98 -22.37
CA PHE A 122 35.66 14.37 -22.76
C PHE A 122 36.15 15.41 -21.73
N GLY A 123 36.87 15.01 -20.68
CA GLY A 123 37.43 15.91 -19.68
C GLY A 123 37.32 15.40 -18.25
N CYS A 124 37.97 16.11 -17.34
CA CYS A 124 37.94 15.84 -15.90
C CYS A 124 37.22 17.00 -15.20
N SER A 125 36.29 16.68 -14.30
CA SER A 125 35.74 17.66 -13.36
C SER A 125 36.54 17.62 -12.05
N PRO A 126 36.82 18.78 -11.42
CA PRO A 126 37.47 18.85 -10.11
C PRO A 126 36.60 18.27 -8.99
#